data_AF-A0A9D4YNX2-F1
#
_entry.id   AF-A0A9D4YNX2-F1
#
_cell.length_a   1.000
_cell.length_b   1.000
_cell.length_c   1.000
_cell.angle_alpha   90.00
_cell.angle_beta   90.00
_cell.angle_gamma   90.00
#
_symmetry.space_group_name_H-M   'P 1'
#
loop_
_entity.id
_entity.type
_entity.pdbx_description
1 polymer ?
#
loop_
_entity_poly.entity_id
_entity_poly.type
_entity_poly.pdbx_seq_one_letter_code
_entity_poly.pdbx_strand_id
1 'polypeptide(L)'
;MDAELNRYILMNESKGLVAGYPQSMLDILGNSNIAAVHGSAHKFLRGALLSLVSPQMLRDIVLPRIDRFMSSQLSNWDGKIINLQDHTKEVIFLSIMDQIASIDPASRRADYFKTHFFKLVLGTLSLPINLPGTNYRNGVQVRSLIFFHILVLIDMQMHDNFFTKHRHKHTRTLNINLTLLI
;
A
#
# COMPACT_ATOMS: atom_id res chain seq x y z
N MET A 1 -27.27 11.67 -3.47
CA MET A 1 -27.21 10.73 -2.33
C MET A 1 -27.80 11.42 -1.11
N ASP A 2 -28.51 10.68 -0.28
CA ASP A 2 -29.07 11.18 0.99
C ASP A 2 -27.96 11.26 2.06
N ALA A 3 -27.73 12.46 2.59
CA ALA A 3 -26.68 12.73 3.56
C ALA A 3 -26.98 12.14 4.95
N GLU A 4 -28.25 12.11 5.36
CA GLU A 4 -28.65 11.54 6.64
C GLU A 4 -28.49 10.02 6.62
N LEU A 5 -28.89 9.38 5.52
CA LEU A 5 -28.66 7.96 5.29
C LEU A 5 -27.17 7.62 5.32
N ASN A 6 -26.33 8.39 4.61
CA ASN A 6 -24.88 8.17 4.61
C ASN A 6 -24.29 8.29 6.02
N ARG A 7 -24.70 9.32 6.78
CA ARG A 7 -24.26 9.50 8.18
C ARG A 7 -24.69 8.32 9.05
N TYR A 8 -25.93 7.86 8.90
CA TYR A 8 -26.45 6.71 9.63
C TYR A 8 -25.62 5.45 9.34
N ILE A 9 -25.32 5.16 8.08
CA ILE A 9 -24.52 3.99 7.68
C ILE A 9 -23.12 4.06 8.31
N LEU A 10 -22.41 5.18 8.13
CA LEU A 10 -21.03 5.33 8.58
C LEU A 10 -20.88 5.29 10.11
N MET A 11 -21.85 5.83 10.85
CA MET A 11 -21.82 5.84 12.33
C MET A 11 -22.22 4.50 12.96
N ASN A 12 -22.72 3.54 12.17
CA ASN A 12 -23.24 2.26 12.64
C ASN A 12 -22.54 1.02 12.02
N GLU A 13 -21.37 1.18 11.39
CA GLU A 13 -20.52 0.09 10.87
C GLU A 13 -20.09 -0.94 11.95
N SER A 14 -20.18 -0.59 13.23
CA SER A 14 -19.91 -1.51 14.35
C SER A 14 -21.16 -2.10 15.00
N LYS A 15 -22.35 -1.76 14.49
CA LYS A 15 -23.66 -2.15 15.05
C LYS A 15 -24.50 -3.03 14.12
N GLY A 16 -23.83 -3.79 13.24
CA GLY A 16 -24.47 -4.75 12.34
C GLY A 16 -24.43 -4.39 10.85
N LEU A 17 -23.88 -3.23 10.50
CA LEU A 17 -23.53 -2.91 9.11
C LEU A 17 -22.08 -3.30 8.84
N VAL A 18 -21.80 -3.90 7.69
CA VAL A 18 -20.43 -4.24 7.27
C VAL A 18 -20.14 -3.68 5.89
N ALA A 19 -18.88 -3.42 5.58
CA ALA A 19 -18.49 -2.91 4.28
C ALA A 19 -18.76 -3.94 3.17
N GLY A 20 -19.59 -3.58 2.19
CA GLY A 20 -19.98 -4.45 1.07
C GLY A 20 -19.08 -4.28 -0.16
N TYR A 21 -17.82 -4.68 -0.06
CA TYR A 21 -16.89 -4.58 -1.19
C TYR A 21 -17.18 -5.61 -2.29
N PRO A 22 -16.91 -5.30 -3.58
CA PRO A 22 -17.10 -6.25 -4.67
C PRO A 22 -16.28 -7.52 -4.51
N GLN A 23 -16.83 -8.66 -4.94
CA GLN A 23 -16.16 -9.97 -4.84
C GLN A 23 -14.78 -9.98 -5.49
N SER A 24 -14.61 -9.32 -6.64
CA SER A 24 -13.31 -9.21 -7.32
C SER A 24 -12.24 -8.54 -6.47
N MET A 25 -12.60 -7.52 -5.69
CA MET A 25 -11.68 -6.90 -4.73
C MET A 25 -11.33 -7.86 -3.59
N LEU A 26 -12.32 -8.56 -3.02
CA LEU A 26 -12.11 -9.51 -1.93
C LEU A 26 -11.20 -10.67 -2.36
N ASP A 27 -11.43 -11.24 -3.55
CA ASP A 27 -10.62 -12.33 -4.10
C ASP A 27 -9.17 -11.92 -4.36
N ILE A 28 -8.98 -10.71 -4.92
CA ILE A 28 -7.65 -10.24 -5.36
C ILE A 28 -6.85 -9.63 -4.22
N LEU A 29 -7.47 -8.97 -3.24
CA LEU A 29 -6.78 -8.44 -2.05
C LEU A 29 -6.68 -9.47 -0.92
N GLY A 30 -7.58 -10.46 -0.91
CA GLY A 30 -7.58 -11.62 0.00
C GLY A 30 -8.24 -11.35 1.34
N ASN A 31 -8.67 -12.39 2.03
CA ASN A 31 -9.56 -12.28 3.20
C ASN A 31 -8.94 -11.64 4.46
N SER A 32 -7.61 -11.46 4.49
CA SER A 32 -6.91 -10.78 5.59
C SER A 32 -6.75 -9.27 5.38
N ASN A 33 -7.26 -8.73 4.26
CA ASN A 33 -7.16 -7.30 3.98
C ASN A 33 -8.18 -6.48 4.80
N ILE A 34 -7.89 -5.21 5.05
CA ILE A 34 -8.73 -4.35 5.91
C ILE A 34 -10.17 -4.19 5.41
N ALA A 35 -10.39 -4.28 4.10
CA ALA A 35 -11.73 -4.21 3.50
C ALA A 35 -12.55 -5.50 3.69
N ALA A 36 -11.90 -6.63 4.01
CA ALA A 36 -12.54 -7.93 4.19
C ALA A 36 -12.75 -8.33 5.67
N VAL A 37 -11.88 -7.86 6.58
CA VAL A 37 -11.99 -8.21 8.00
C VAL A 37 -12.99 -7.31 8.73
N HIS A 38 -13.56 -7.81 9.83
CA HIS A 38 -14.52 -7.09 10.65
C HIS A 38 -14.19 -7.19 12.14
N GLY A 39 -14.93 -6.44 12.97
CA GLY A 39 -14.83 -6.53 14.43
C GLY A 39 -13.43 -6.21 14.98
N SER A 40 -12.93 -7.07 15.88
CA SER A 40 -11.64 -6.89 16.55
C SER A 40 -10.46 -6.92 15.57
N ALA A 41 -10.50 -7.78 14.55
CA ALA A 41 -9.45 -7.86 13.52
C ALA A 41 -9.36 -6.55 12.72
N HIS A 42 -10.50 -6.00 12.28
CA HIS A 42 -10.54 -4.69 11.63
C HIS A 42 -10.02 -3.58 12.54
N LYS A 43 -10.45 -3.54 13.80
CA LYS A 43 -10.00 -2.54 14.78
C LYS A 43 -8.49 -2.60 15.00
N PHE A 44 -7.92 -3.80 15.07
CA PHE A 44 -6.47 -4.00 15.18
C PHE A 44 -5.73 -3.47 13.96
N LEU A 45 -6.08 -3.93 12.75
CA LEU A 45 -5.44 -3.48 11.50
C LEU A 45 -5.56 -1.96 11.32
N ARG A 46 -6.75 -1.40 11.55
CA ARG A 46 -6.98 0.06 11.46
C ARG A 46 -6.11 0.82 12.46
N GLY A 47 -6.03 0.36 13.71
CA GLY A 47 -5.19 0.99 14.73
C GLY A 47 -3.71 0.96 14.34
N ALA A 48 -3.25 -0.17 13.82
CA ALA A 48 -1.88 -0.32 13.37
C ALA A 48 -1.55 0.60 12.18
N LEU A 49 -2.41 0.66 11.15
CA LEU A 49 -2.25 1.60 10.04
C LEU A 49 -2.26 3.07 10.50
N LEU A 50 -3.15 3.44 11.41
CA LEU A 50 -3.21 4.81 11.94
C LEU A 50 -1.97 5.19 12.75
N SER A 51 -1.29 4.22 13.37
CA SER A 51 -0.04 4.50 14.09
C SER A 51 1.08 4.95 13.14
N LEU A 52 1.10 4.43 11.91
CA LEU A 52 2.04 4.82 10.85
C LEU A 52 1.82 6.25 10.35
N VAL A 53 0.59 6.77 10.48
CA VAL A 53 0.19 8.12 10.03
C VAL A 53 -0.32 8.98 11.19
N SER A 54 0.22 8.78 12.40
CA SER A 54 -0.10 9.66 13.53
C SER A 54 0.33 11.10 13.22
N PRO A 55 -0.28 12.13 13.84
CA PRO A 55 0.09 13.53 13.58
C PRO A 55 1.59 13.80 13.71
N GLN A 56 2.26 13.15 14.67
CA GLN A 56 3.71 13.25 14.85
C GLN A 56 4.48 12.62 13.69
N MET A 57 4.11 11.40 13.29
CA MET A 57 4.73 10.70 12.15
C MET A 57 4.53 11.47 10.85
N LEU A 58 3.33 12.03 10.65
CA LEU A 58 3.02 12.85 9.48
C LEU A 58 3.94 14.07 9.40
N ARG A 59 4.02 14.85 10.49
CA ARG A 59 4.82 16.07 10.54
C ARG A 59 6.31 15.81 10.35
N ASP A 60 6.84 14.81 11.06
CA ASP A 60 8.29 14.66 11.19
C ASP A 60 8.89 13.78 10.08
N ILE A 61 8.13 12.84 9.53
CA ILE A 61 8.67 11.79 8.66
C ILE A 61 7.95 11.77 7.30
N VAL A 62 6.63 11.58 7.29
CA VAL A 62 5.88 11.32 6.05
C VAL A 62 5.85 12.57 5.16
N LEU A 63 5.43 13.72 5.67
CA LEU A 63 5.32 14.95 4.87
C LEU A 63 6.67 15.42 4.33
N PRO A 64 7.77 15.49 5.13
CA PRO A 64 9.06 15.87 4.59
C PRO A 64 9.59 14.89 3.53
N ARG A 65 9.28 13.60 3.66
CA ARG A 65 9.68 12.59 2.67
C ARG A 65 8.90 12.74 1.37
N ILE A 66 7.58 12.95 1.46
CA ILE A 66 6.73 13.25 0.30
C ILE A 66 7.22 14.54 -0.37
N ASP A 67 7.46 15.62 0.37
CA ASP A 67 7.90 16.90 -0.19
C ASP A 67 9.21 16.79 -0.96
N ARG A 68 10.23 16.14 -0.38
CA ARG A 68 11.51 15.86 -1.08
C ARG A 68 11.31 15.00 -2.31
N PHE A 69 10.51 13.94 -2.21
CA PHE A 69 10.23 13.05 -3.33
C PHE A 69 9.54 13.80 -4.46
N MET A 70 8.43 14.48 -4.17
CA MET A 70 7.68 15.27 -5.15
C MET A 70 8.57 16.34 -5.79
N SER A 71 9.32 17.11 -5.01
CA SER A 71 10.24 18.14 -5.52
C SER A 71 11.24 17.57 -6.54
N SER A 72 11.76 16.37 -6.29
CA SER A 72 12.68 15.69 -7.23
C SER A 72 12.00 15.23 -8.52
N GLN A 73 10.73 14.81 -8.44
CA GLN A 73 9.96 14.40 -9.63
C GLN A 73 9.58 15.60 -10.49
N LEU A 74 9.36 16.76 -9.86
CA LEU A 74 8.97 18.01 -10.52
C LEU A 74 10.15 18.82 -11.08
N SER A 75 11.39 18.57 -10.64
CA SER A 75 12.54 19.44 -10.93
C SER A 75 12.88 19.56 -12.42
N ASN A 76 12.47 18.58 -13.24
CA ASN A 76 12.84 18.48 -14.65
C ASN A 76 11.64 18.66 -15.60
N TRP A 77 10.60 19.37 -15.17
CA TRP A 77 9.37 19.55 -15.96
C TRP A 77 9.43 20.66 -16.99
N ASP A 78 10.37 21.60 -16.87
CA ASP A 78 10.44 22.76 -17.74
C ASP A 78 10.56 22.36 -19.22
N GLY A 79 9.75 23.01 -20.06
CA GLY A 79 9.68 22.76 -21.51
C GLY A 79 9.12 21.39 -21.94
N LYS A 80 8.62 20.54 -21.03
CA LYS A 80 8.11 19.19 -21.37
C LYS A 80 6.59 19.13 -21.47
N ILE A 81 6.10 18.40 -22.47
CA ILE A 81 4.70 17.97 -22.54
C ILE A 81 4.57 16.72 -21.68
N ILE A 82 3.74 16.79 -20.64
CA ILE A 82 3.57 15.73 -19.64
C ILE A 82 2.13 15.26 -19.63
N ASN A 83 1.91 13.95 -19.69
CA ASN A 83 0.62 13.37 -19.32
C ASN A 83 0.48 13.39 -17.80
N LEU A 84 -0.24 14.37 -17.27
CA LEU A 84 -0.39 14.57 -15.83
C LEU A 84 -1.00 13.35 -15.14
N GLN A 85 -1.94 12.65 -15.78
CA GLN A 85 -2.59 11.49 -15.16
C GLN A 85 -1.61 10.32 -15.00
N ASP A 86 -0.87 9.98 -16.06
CA ASP A 86 0.08 8.88 -16.02
C ASP A 86 1.23 9.17 -15.05
N HIS A 87 1.74 10.40 -15.11
CA HIS A 87 2.81 10.81 -14.22
C HIS A 87 2.36 10.85 -12.74
N THR A 88 1.15 11.34 -12.45
CA THR A 88 0.63 11.34 -11.07
C THR A 88 0.49 9.92 -10.52
N LYS A 89 -0.04 8.98 -11.32
CA LYS A 89 -0.15 7.57 -10.93
C LYS A 89 1.21 6.96 -10.63
N GLU A 90 2.20 7.25 -11.47
CA GLU A 90 3.57 6.77 -11.30
C GLU A 90 4.23 7.33 -10.04
N VAL A 91 4.21 8.65 -9.87
CA VAL A 91 4.82 9.34 -8.72
C VAL A 91 4.21 8.87 -7.41
N ILE A 92 2.88 8.74 -7.31
CA ILE A 92 2.22 8.23 -6.10
C ILE A 92 2.66 6.79 -5.81
N PHE A 93 2.69 5.94 -6.84
CA PHE A 93 3.11 4.55 -6.69
C PHE A 93 4.56 4.44 -6.19
N LEU A 94 5.49 5.16 -6.82
CA LEU A 94 6.90 5.17 -6.45
C LEU A 94 7.12 5.73 -5.05
N SER A 95 6.38 6.79 -4.68
CA SER A 95 6.42 7.36 -3.34
C SER A 95 5.98 6.33 -2.28
N ILE A 96 4.94 5.54 -2.54
CA ILE A 96 4.48 4.49 -1.63
C ILE A 96 5.51 3.37 -1.52
N MET A 97 6.12 2.94 -2.64
CA MET A 97 7.14 1.89 -2.64
C MET A 97 8.39 2.29 -1.85
N ASP A 98 8.84 3.53 -2.01
CA ASP A 98 9.93 4.09 -1.21
C ASP A 98 9.52 4.13 0.27
N GLN A 99 8.35 4.70 0.58
CA GLN A 99 7.91 4.92 1.95
C GLN A 99 7.67 3.64 2.75
N ILE A 100 7.02 2.65 2.16
CA ILE A 100 6.57 1.43 2.87
C ILE A 100 7.59 0.30 2.74
N ALA A 101 8.15 0.11 1.54
CA ALA A 101 9.00 -1.05 1.25
C ALA A 101 10.50 -0.71 1.18
N SER A 102 10.87 0.57 1.34
CA SER A 102 12.25 1.07 1.17
C SER A 102 12.85 0.64 -0.17
N ILE A 103 12.01 0.56 -1.21
CA ILE A 103 12.43 0.24 -2.56
C ILE A 103 12.84 1.54 -3.23
N ASP A 104 14.07 1.57 -3.75
CA ASP A 104 14.56 2.68 -4.58
C ASP A 104 13.64 2.90 -5.80
N PRO A 105 13.04 4.09 -5.95
CA PRO A 105 12.20 4.45 -7.08
C PRO A 105 12.84 4.26 -8.46
N ALA A 106 14.17 4.36 -8.56
CA ALA A 106 14.90 4.19 -9.81
C ALA A 106 15.27 2.72 -10.10
N SER A 107 14.93 1.79 -9.20
CA SER A 107 15.31 0.39 -9.33
C SER A 107 14.42 -0.37 -10.31
N ARG A 108 15.00 -1.39 -10.98
CA ARG A 108 14.23 -2.35 -11.80
C ARG A 108 13.11 -3.04 -11.02
N ARG A 109 13.29 -3.16 -9.69
CA ARG A 109 12.29 -3.73 -8.80
C ARG A 109 11.05 -2.82 -8.73
N ALA A 110 11.22 -1.51 -8.62
CA ALA A 110 10.11 -0.56 -8.63
C ALA A 110 9.30 -0.65 -9.93
N ASP A 111 9.97 -0.69 -11.09
CA ASP A 111 9.31 -0.84 -12.41
C ASP A 111 8.55 -2.17 -12.53
N TYR A 112 9.13 -3.25 -11.99
CA TYR A 112 8.48 -4.54 -11.94
C TYR A 112 7.18 -4.48 -11.12
N PHE A 113 7.24 -3.95 -9.90
CA PHE A 113 6.04 -3.82 -9.07
C PHE A 113 5.01 -2.88 -9.71
N LYS A 114 5.43 -1.78 -10.32
CA LYS A 114 4.54 -0.81 -11.00
C LYS A 114 3.67 -1.49 -12.06
N THR A 115 4.30 -2.26 -12.94
CA THR A 115 3.62 -2.96 -14.04
C THR A 115 2.59 -3.97 -13.53
N HIS A 116 2.89 -4.66 -12.43
CA HIS A 116 2.01 -5.66 -11.85
C HIS A 116 0.92 -5.03 -10.98
N PHE A 117 1.24 -3.96 -10.23
CA PHE A 117 0.31 -3.27 -9.37
C PHE A 117 -0.89 -2.71 -10.14
N PHE A 118 -0.69 -2.09 -11.31
CA PHE A 118 -1.82 -1.60 -12.10
C PHE A 118 -2.70 -2.72 -12.65
N LYS A 119 -2.14 -3.89 -12.97
CA LYS A 119 -2.94 -5.08 -13.33
C LYS A 119 -3.76 -5.59 -12.15
N LEU A 120 -3.20 -5.57 -10.94
CA LEU A 120 -3.89 -5.90 -9.70
C LEU A 120 -5.08 -4.95 -9.48
N VAL A 121 -4.85 -3.63 -9.57
CA VAL A 121 -5.91 -2.59 -9.40
C VAL A 121 -7.01 -2.74 -10.45
N LEU A 122 -6.67 -2.98 -11.72
CA LEU A 122 -7.69 -3.22 -12.75
C LEU A 122 -8.51 -4.49 -12.46
N GLY A 123 -7.89 -5.52 -11.87
CA GLY A 123 -8.56 -6.72 -11.45
C GLY A 123 -9.58 -6.47 -10.32
N THR A 124 -9.22 -5.68 -9.30
CA THR A 124 -10.13 -5.39 -8.16
C THR A 124 -11.35 -4.56 -8.56
N LEU A 125 -11.26 -3.83 -9.68
CA LEU A 125 -12.35 -3.01 -10.22
C LEU A 125 -13.14 -3.70 -11.34
N SER A 126 -12.88 -4.97 -11.61
CA SER A 126 -13.50 -5.72 -12.70
C SER A 126 -14.64 -6.65 -12.23
N LEU A 127 -15.45 -7.13 -13.17
CA LEU A 127 -16.41 -8.20 -12.90
C LEU A 127 -15.66 -9.50 -12.57
N PRO A 128 -16.10 -10.29 -11.57
CA PRO A 128 -15.42 -11.50 -11.13
C PRO A 128 -15.62 -12.68 -12.11
N ILE A 129 -15.16 -12.53 -13.35
CA ILE A 129 -15.32 -13.48 -14.45
C ILE A 129 -13.95 -14.04 -14.82
N ASN A 130 -13.68 -15.30 -14.51
CA ASN A 130 -12.36 -15.92 -14.69
C ASN A 130 -12.13 -16.48 -16.12
N LEU A 131 -12.21 -15.61 -17.13
CA LEU A 131 -11.96 -15.97 -18.52
C LEU A 131 -10.62 -15.41 -19.02
N PRO A 132 -9.94 -16.08 -19.98
CA PRO A 132 -8.73 -15.55 -20.62
C PRO A 132 -8.93 -14.12 -21.15
N GLY A 133 -7.94 -13.25 -20.94
CA GLY A 133 -7.98 -11.85 -21.38
C GLY A 133 -8.73 -10.89 -20.46
N THR A 134 -9.48 -11.38 -19.47
CA THR A 134 -10.19 -10.51 -18.51
C THR A 134 -9.25 -9.87 -17.50
N ASN A 135 -9.57 -8.65 -17.07
CA ASN A 135 -8.85 -7.96 -16.00
C ASN A 135 -8.91 -8.75 -14.69
N TYR A 136 -10.03 -9.43 -14.40
CA TYR A 136 -10.17 -10.26 -13.20
C TYR A 136 -9.14 -11.39 -13.17
N ARG A 137 -9.07 -12.19 -14.25
CA ARG A 137 -8.09 -13.28 -14.35
C ARG A 137 -6.66 -12.78 -14.26
N ASN A 138 -6.35 -11.65 -14.91
CA ASN A 138 -5.03 -11.02 -14.81
C ASN A 138 -4.72 -10.60 -13.36
N GLY A 139 -5.66 -9.97 -12.66
CA GLY A 139 -5.51 -9.56 -11.28
C GLY A 139 -5.27 -10.74 -10.32
N VAL A 140 -6.02 -11.83 -10.48
CA VAL A 140 -5.83 -13.07 -9.71
C VAL A 140 -4.44 -13.68 -9.94
N GLN A 141 -3.97 -13.73 -11.19
CA GLN A 141 -2.63 -14.25 -11.51
C GLN A 141 -1.52 -13.38 -10.91
N VAL A 142 -1.68 -12.06 -11.01
CA VAL A 142 -0.68 -11.10 -10.53
C VAL A 142 -0.64 -11.04 -9.00
N ARG A 143 -1.74 -11.35 -8.31
CA ARG A 143 -1.78 -11.43 -6.84
C ARG A 143 -0.68 -12.33 -6.30
N SER A 144 -0.58 -13.58 -6.78
CA SER A 144 0.39 -14.56 -6.27
C SER A 144 1.83 -14.08 -6.46
N LEU A 145 2.10 -13.41 -7.57
CA LEU A 145 3.40 -12.85 -7.90
C LEU A 145 3.78 -11.72 -6.93
N ILE A 146 2.90 -10.72 -6.78
CA ILE A 146 3.14 -9.60 -5.86
C ILE A 146 3.32 -10.11 -4.43
N PHE A 147 2.48 -11.07 -4.00
CA PHE A 147 2.56 -11.67 -2.68
C PHE A 147 3.94 -12.32 -2.43
N PHE A 148 4.42 -13.14 -3.37
CA PHE A 148 5.75 -13.75 -3.28
C PHE A 148 6.86 -12.70 -3.14
N HIS A 149 6.85 -11.65 -3.96
CA HIS A 149 7.87 -10.61 -3.89
C HIS A 149 7.82 -9.80 -2.59
N ILE A 150 6.62 -9.53 -2.05
CA ILE A 150 6.48 -8.87 -0.75
C ILE A 150 7.03 -9.75 0.37
N LEU A 151 6.76 -11.07 0.36
CA LEU A 151 7.32 -11.99 1.35
C LEU A 151 8.86 -11.98 1.32
N VAL A 152 9.46 -12.05 0.13
CA VAL A 152 10.92 -11.96 -0.01
C VAL A 152 11.47 -10.64 0.53
N LEU A 153 10.76 -9.52 0.32
CA LEU A 153 11.18 -8.22 0.87
C LEU A 153 11.10 -8.19 2.40
N ILE A 154 10.04 -8.75 2.98
CA ILE A 154 9.90 -8.86 4.43
C ILE A 154 11.05 -9.71 4.99
N ASP A 155 11.34 -10.86 4.38
CA ASP A 155 12.43 -11.73 4.84
C ASP A 155 13.80 -11.03 4.76
N MET A 156 14.08 -10.31 3.67
CA MET A 156 15.29 -9.50 3.52
C MET A 156 15.39 -8.42 4.61
N GLN A 157 14.31 -7.67 4.85
CA GLN A 157 14.27 -6.62 5.87
C GLN A 157 14.43 -7.20 7.29
N MET A 158 13.82 -8.35 7.57
CA MET A 158 13.92 -9.02 8.87
C MET A 158 15.35 -9.51 9.12
N HIS A 159 16.00 -10.03 8.09
CA HIS A 159 17.41 -10.40 8.12
C HIS A 159 18.30 -9.16 8.34
N ASP A 160 18.14 -8.10 7.56
CA ASP A 160 18.93 -6.86 7.72
C ASP A 160 18.74 -6.22 9.11
N ASN A 161 17.52 -6.24 9.64
CA ASN A 161 17.22 -5.77 10.99
C ASN A 161 17.88 -6.64 12.07
N PHE A 162 17.99 -7.95 11.86
CA PHE A 162 18.74 -8.83 12.75
C PHE A 162 20.24 -8.46 12.76
N PHE A 163 20.88 -8.32 11.60
CA PHE A 163 22.31 -7.98 11.52
C PHE A 163 22.62 -6.57 12.02
N THR A 164 21.77 -5.58 11.73
CA THR A 164 21.94 -4.22 12.26
C THR A 164 21.77 -4.17 13.77
N LYS A 165 20.80 -4.88 14.36
CA LYS A 165 20.63 -4.98 15.82
C LYS A 165 21.83 -5.67 16.50
N HIS A 166 22.46 -6.64 15.84
CA HIS A 166 23.69 -7.27 16.33
C HIS A 166 24.95 -6.41 16.14
N ARG A 167 25.00 -5.53 15.13
CA ARG A 167 26.06 -4.51 14.96
C ARG A 167 25.91 -3.32 15.94
N HIS A 168 24.67 -2.93 16.27
CA HIS A 168 24.34 -1.80 17.14
C HIS A 168 24.40 -2.09 18.65
N LYS A 169 24.92 -3.26 19.08
CA LYS A 169 25.40 -3.40 20.48
C LYS A 169 26.55 -2.41 20.81
N HIS A 170 27.08 -1.68 19.83
CA HIS A 170 28.08 -0.63 20.06
C HIS A 170 27.65 0.82 19.77
N THR A 171 26.44 1.10 19.29
CA THR A 171 25.93 2.48 19.13
C THR A 171 24.40 2.49 19.10
N ARG A 172 23.77 3.08 20.13
CA ARG A 172 22.33 3.39 20.13
C ARG A 172 22.06 4.43 19.03
N THR A 173 21.06 4.26 18.18
CA THR A 173 19.69 4.88 18.22
C THR A 173 18.98 4.70 16.86
N LEU A 174 17.64 4.59 16.91
CA LEU A 174 16.64 4.57 15.82
C LEU A 174 16.65 3.38 14.84
N ASN A 175 15.81 2.38 15.14
CA ASN A 175 15.27 1.49 14.12
C ASN A 175 13.77 1.29 14.41
N ILE A 176 12.91 1.80 13.53
CA ILE A 176 11.45 1.67 13.63
C ILE A 176 11.13 0.24 13.17
N ASN A 177 10.88 -0.65 14.13
CA ASN A 177 10.56 -2.05 13.86
C ASN A 177 9.15 -2.16 13.23
N LEU A 178 9.11 -2.64 11.99
CA LEU A 178 7.88 -3.09 11.31
C LEU A 178 7.32 -4.41 11.87
N THR A 179 7.89 -4.95 12.95
CA THR A 179 7.57 -6.27 13.53
C THR A 179 6.21 -6.35 14.23
N LEU A 180 5.40 -5.29 14.23
CA LEU A 180 4.13 -5.21 14.98
C LEU A 180 2.87 -5.28 14.10
N LEU A 181 2.98 -5.75 12.84
CA LEU A 181 1.87 -5.69 11.87
C LEU A 181 1.60 -7.01 11.13
N ILE A 182 1.73 -8.14 11.84
CA ILE A 182 1.05 -9.40 11.49
C ILE A 182 0.32 -9.90 12.74
#